data_AF-A0A5K1DQE2-F1
#
_entry.id   AF-A0A5K1DQE2-F1
#
_cell.length_a   1.000
_cell.length_b   1.000
_cell.length_c   1.000
_cell.angle_alpha   90.00
_cell.angle_beta   90.00
_cell.angle_gamma   90.00
#
_symmetry.space_group_name_H-M   'P 1'
#
loop_
_entity.id
_entity.type
_entity.pdbx_description
1 polymer ?
#
loop_
_entity_poly.entity_id
_entity_poly.type
_entity_poly.pdbx_seq_one_letter_code
_entity_poly.pdbx_strand_id
1 'polypeptide(L)' 'ESKINIGVRSIFCVIKKAANGWWKKLLRGDGKAPHFLKVDWDKWVDEDDDEI' A
#
# COMPACT_ATOMS: atom_id res chain seq x y z
N GLU A 1 -0.34 12.42 -6.08
CA GLU A 1 0.59 11.90 -7.11
C GLU A 1 1.38 10.75 -6.51
N SER A 2 1.87 9.81 -7.32
CA SER A 2 2.74 8.74 -6.82
C SER A 2 4.13 9.32 -6.53
N LYS A 3 4.76 8.92 -5.42
CA LYS A 3 6.06 9.42 -4.96
C LYS A 3 6.96 8.26 -4.54
N ILE A 4 8.25 8.37 -4.81
CA ILE A 4 9.26 7.41 -4.37
C ILE A 4 10.28 8.17 -3.53
N ASN A 5 10.52 7.69 -2.31
CA ASN A 5 11.51 8.23 -1.39
C ASN A 5 12.59 7.18 -1.19
N ILE A 6 13.81 7.50 -1.59
CA ILE A 6 14.96 6.61 -1.46
C ILE A 6 15.76 7.08 -0.24
N GLY A 7 15.68 6.33 0.85
CA GLY A 7 16.48 6.54 2.04
C GLY A 7 17.71 5.63 2.04
N VAL A 8 18.65 5.93 2.94
CA VAL A 8 19.87 5.13 3.14
C VAL A 8 19.62 3.70 3.65
N ARG A 9 18.45 3.45 4.26
CA ARG A 9 18.07 2.17 4.88
C ARG A 9 16.87 1.49 4.22
N SER A 10 16.05 2.22 3.51
CA SER A 10 14.84 1.71 2.87
C SER A 10 14.38 2.60 1.72
N ILE A 11 13.61 2.01 0.82
CA ILE A 11 12.93 2.72 -0.26
C ILE A 11 11.44 2.69 0.07
N PHE A 12 10.80 3.86 0.08
CA PHE A 12 9.39 4.01 0.40
C PHE A 12 8.63 4.56 -0.81
N CYS A 13 7.57 3.86 -1.21
CA CYS A 13 6.77 4.22 -2.38
C CYS A 13 5.34 4.55 -1.96
N VAL A 14 4.87 5.74 -2.30
CA VAL A 14 3.46 6.14 -2.20
C VAL A 14 2.85 6.02 -3.59
N ILE A 15 1.80 5.22 -3.74
CA ILE A 15 1.14 4.99 -5.02
C ILE A 15 -0.23 5.66 -4.98
N LYS A 16 -0.47 6.62 -5.89
CA LYS A 16 -1.82 7.15 -6.10
C LYS A 16 -2.66 6.07 -6.79
N LYS A 17 -3.70 5.58 -6.13
CA LYS A 17 -4.68 4.65 -6.73
C LYS A 17 -5.27 5.29 -8.00
N ALA A 18 -5.45 4.48 -9.05
CA ALA A 18 -5.96 4.96 -10.34
C ALA A 18 -7.46 5.26 -10.31
N ALA A 19 -8.22 4.59 -9.43
CA ALA A 19 -9.62 4.84 -9.16
C ALA A 19 -9.83 4.99 -7.65
N ASN A 20 -10.80 5.81 -7.25
CA ASN A 20 -11.20 5.89 -5.85
C ASN A 20 -11.86 4.56 -5.46
N GLY A 21 -11.44 3.96 -4.37
CA GLY A 21 -11.94 2.66 -3.92
C GLY A 21 -10.92 1.82 -3.15
N TRP A 22 -11.46 0.85 -2.42
CA TRP A 22 -10.67 -0.06 -1.61
C TRP A 22 -9.99 -1.14 -2.47
N TRP A 23 -8.70 -1.37 -2.24
CA TRP A 23 -7.98 -2.48 -2.85
C TRP A 23 -7.87 -3.60 -1.83
N LYS A 24 -8.61 -4.71 -2.02
CA LYS A 24 -8.54 -5.88 -1.13
C LYS A 24 -7.13 -6.48 -1.00
N LYS A 25 -6.26 -6.24 -1.99
CA LYS A 25 -4.84 -6.62 -2.01
C LYS A 25 -4.06 -5.79 -3.02
N LEU A 26 -2.76 -5.62 -2.77
CA LEU A 26 -1.83 -4.95 -3.71
C LEU A 26 -1.44 -5.84 -4.90
N LEU A 27 -1.35 -7.16 -4.68
CA LEU A 27 -0.89 -8.12 -5.69
C LEU A 27 -2.03 -8.58 -6.61
N ARG A 28 -1.70 -8.78 -7.89
CA ARG A 28 -2.61 -9.38 -8.89
C ARG A 28 -2.61 -10.91 -8.75
N GLY A 29 -3.77 -11.53 -8.95
CA GLY A 29 -3.96 -12.99 -8.87
C GLY A 29 -4.27 -13.52 -7.47
N ASP A 30 -4.78 -14.75 -7.39
CA ASP A 30 -5.34 -15.33 -6.14
C ASP A 30 -4.38 -16.25 -5.38
N GLY A 31 -3.09 -16.16 -5.70
CA GLY A 31 -2.03 -16.87 -4.99
C GLY A 31 -1.77 -16.32 -3.58
N LYS A 32 -1.09 -17.11 -2.75
CA LYS A 32 -0.60 -16.66 -1.45
C LYS A 32 0.38 -15.51 -1.62
N ALA A 33 0.32 -14.53 -0.71
CA ALA A 33 1.31 -13.46 -0.67
C ALA A 33 2.72 -14.03 -0.47
N PRO A 34 3.75 -13.53 -1.19
CA PRO A 34 5.12 -13.92 -0.95
C PRO A 34 5.55 -13.63 0.48
N HIS A 35 6.42 -14.47 1.06
CA HIS A 35 6.85 -14.36 2.46
C HIS A 35 7.53 -13.03 2.83
N PHE A 36 8.05 -12.30 1.84
CA PHE A 36 8.70 -11.00 2.04
C PHE A 36 7.71 -9.83 2.06
N LEU A 37 6.42 -10.05 1.75
CA LEU A 37 5.41 -9.01 1.79
C LEU A 37 4.73 -9.00 3.17
N LYS A 38 4.76 -7.85 3.84
CA LYS A 38 4.09 -7.62 5.12
C LYS A 38 3.22 -6.38 5.03
N VAL A 39 2.17 -6.33 5.85
CA VAL A 39 1.33 -5.13 6.00
C VAL A 39 2.12 -4.08 6.76
N ASP A 40 2.09 -2.84 6.25
CA ASP A 40 2.62 -1.68 6.94
C ASP A 40 1.52 -1.10 7.85
N TRP A 41 1.59 -1.43 9.14
CA TRP A 41 0.61 -0.97 10.13
C TRP A 41 0.78 0.50 10.54
N ASP A 42 1.91 1.15 10.23
CA ASP A 42 2.10 2.59 10.49
C ASP A 42 1.30 3.45 9.50
N LYS A 43 1.01 2.90 8.32
CA LYS A 43 0.28 3.56 7.23
C LYS A 43 -1.04 2.90 6.88
N TRP A 44 -1.45 1.87 7.62
CA TRP A 44 -2.74 1.22 7.42
C TRP A 44 -3.85 2.13 7.93
N VAL A 45 -4.84 2.35 7.08
CA VAL A 45 -6.05 3.13 7.36
C VAL A 45 -7.21 2.20 6.99
N ASP A 46 -8.23 2.10 7.84
CA ASP A 46 -9.41 1.30 7.53
C ASP A 46 -10.40 2.06 6.61
N GLU A 47 -11.48 1.39 6.21
CA GLU A 47 -12.46 1.98 5.26
C GLU A 47 -13.25 3.15 5.87
N ASP A 48 -13.24 3.32 7.20
CA ASP A 48 -14.01 4.34 7.92
C ASP A 48 -13.17 5.60 8.23
N ASP A 49 -11.84 5.50 8.27
CA ASP A 49 -10.93 6.65 8.43
C ASP A 49 -10.71 7.47 7.13
N ASP A 50 -11.29 7.06 5.99
CA ASP A 50 -11.22 7.77 4.69
C ASP A 50 -12.13 9.05 4.64
N GLU A 51 -12.86 9.39 5.74
CA GLU A 51 -13.81 10.53 5.81
C GLU A 51 -13.26 11.86 6.42
N ILE A 52 -11.94 12.05 6.61
CA ILE A 52 -11.35 13.34 7.06
C ILE A 52 -10.39 13.98 6.04
#